data_AF-A0A3D1PLE4-F1
#
_entry.id   AF-A0A3D1PLE4-F1
#
_cell.length_a   1.000
_cell.length_b   1.000
_cell.length_c   1.000
_cell.angle_alpha   90.00
_cell.angle_beta   90.00
_cell.angle_gamma   90.00
#
_symmetry.space_group_name_H-M   'P 1'
#
loop_
_entity.id
_entity.type
_entity.pdbx_description
1 polymer ?
#
loop_
_entity_poly.entity_id
_entity_poly.type
_entity_poly.pdbx_seq_one_letter_code
_entity_poly.pdbx_strand_id
1 'polypeptide(L)'
;MKNRKEVILNMYFIEKLRPVDIAKKLDISKSAVTQVLRKDKRYVQIKQERKLKNQKKHIEATKEHIKTKRKIAQFKNNADDLILRNMHNQASMELSKGKRLSNMAYRNWNKSAYSYNEKKRRFEFKEDELGRSYDVPKYIKVEVL
;
A
#
# COMPACT_ATOMS: atom_id res chain seq x y z
N MET A 1 23.08 51.11 33.05
CA MET A 1 23.09 50.27 31.82
C MET A 1 23.30 48.81 32.22
N LYS A 2 22.40 47.88 31.84
CA LYS A 2 22.62 46.44 32.11
C LYS A 2 23.85 45.97 31.33
N ASN A 3 24.72 45.21 31.99
CA ASN A 3 25.95 44.72 31.37
C ASN A 3 25.58 43.76 30.22
N ARG A 4 26.22 43.86 29.04
CA ARG A 4 25.95 42.98 27.89
C ARG A 4 26.02 41.49 28.25
N LYS A 5 26.86 41.13 29.23
CA LYS A 5 26.96 39.77 29.77
C LYS A 5 25.69 39.32 30.48
N GLU A 6 25.08 40.17 31.31
CA GLU A 6 23.85 39.85 32.04
C GLU A 6 22.66 39.68 31.09
N VAL A 7 22.60 40.48 30.02
CA VAL A 7 21.58 40.33 28.97
C VAL A 7 21.67 38.95 28.33
N ILE A 8 22.87 38.49 27.97
CA ILE A 8 23.09 37.15 27.41
C ILE A 8 22.67 36.06 28.39
N LEU A 9 23.01 36.20 29.68
CA LEU A 9 22.62 35.24 30.71
C LEU A 9 21.10 35.19 30.88
N ASN A 10 20.43 36.33 30.96
CA ASN A 10 18.97 36.39 31.08
C ASN A 10 18.26 35.75 29.87
N MET A 11 18.71 36.06 28.65
CA MET A 11 18.15 35.47 27.43
C MET A 11 18.32 33.95 27.38
N TYR A 12 19.45 33.42 27.88
CA TYR A 12 19.68 31.99 27.90
C TYR A 12 18.94 31.29 29.05
N PHE A 13 19.03 31.79 30.28
CA PHE A 13 18.52 31.11 31.47
C PHE A 13 17.02 31.35 31.70
N ILE A 14 16.55 32.58 31.52
CA ILE A 14 15.16 32.99 31.78
C ILE A 14 14.31 32.79 30.52
N GLU A 15 14.69 33.44 29.42
CA GLU A 15 13.93 33.38 28.15
C GLU A 15 14.12 32.05 27.40
N LYS A 16 15.05 31.22 27.85
CA LYS A 16 15.35 29.88 27.30
C LYS A 16 15.72 29.88 25.80
N LEU A 17 16.25 30.98 25.29
CA LEU A 17 16.65 31.10 23.89
C LEU A 17 17.87 30.22 23.57
N ARG A 18 18.04 29.87 22.29
CA ARG A 18 19.24 29.16 21.82
C ARG A 18 20.36 30.18 21.62
N PRO A 19 21.64 29.80 21.81
CA PRO A 19 22.77 30.70 21.59
C PRO A 19 22.82 31.33 20.19
N VAL A 20 22.29 30.62 19.17
CA VAL A 20 22.19 31.14 17.79
C VAL A 20 21.16 32.27 17.69
N ASP A 21 20.04 32.16 18.39
CA ASP A 21 18.98 33.17 18.36
C ASP A 21 19.41 34.41 19.17
N ILE A 22 20.13 34.20 20.28
CA ILE A 22 20.73 35.28 21.08
C ILE A 22 21.77 36.04 20.25
N ALA A 23 22.63 35.33 19.54
CA ALA A 23 23.64 35.91 18.66
C ALA A 23 23.00 36.82 17.59
N LYS A 24 21.94 36.34 16.94
CA LYS A 24 21.17 37.13 15.97
C LYS A 24 20.51 38.37 16.58
N LYS A 25 19.92 38.26 17.76
CA LYS A 25 19.25 39.38 18.45
C LYS A 25 20.21 40.50 18.87
N LEU A 26 21.42 40.13 19.29
CA LEU A 26 22.41 41.09 19.79
C LEU A 26 23.40 41.55 18.71
N ASP A 27 23.29 41.01 17.49
CA ASP A 27 24.24 41.20 16.39
C ASP A 27 25.70 40.91 16.80
N ILE A 28 25.89 39.76 17.47
CA ILE A 28 27.19 39.31 17.97
C ILE A 28 27.45 37.90 17.45
N SER A 29 28.72 37.52 17.34
CA SER A 29 29.09 36.14 17.00
C SER A 29 28.56 35.12 18.02
N LYS A 30 28.12 33.96 17.51
CA LYS A 30 27.71 32.80 18.34
C LYS A 30 28.82 32.36 19.31
N SER A 31 30.09 32.49 18.92
CA SER A 31 31.22 32.11 19.78
C SER A 31 31.31 33.02 20.99
N ALA A 32 31.13 34.33 20.83
CA ALA A 32 31.16 35.29 21.93
C ALA A 32 30.02 35.04 22.94
N VAL A 33 28.80 34.76 22.45
CA VAL A 33 27.68 34.33 23.31
C VAL A 33 28.05 33.06 24.10
N THR A 34 28.61 32.06 23.43
CA THR A 34 29.00 30.79 24.06
C THR A 34 30.13 30.98 25.08
N GLN A 35 31.08 31.87 24.81
CA GLN A 35 32.19 32.17 25.70
C GLN A 35 31.71 32.83 27.00
N VAL A 36 30.71 33.72 26.91
CA VAL A 36 30.05 34.29 28.09
C VAL A 36 29.32 33.20 28.88
N LEU A 37 28.54 32.36 28.21
CA LEU A 37 27.78 31.29 28.86
C LEU A 37 28.68 30.26 29.56
N ARG A 38 29.81 29.88 28.95
CA ARG A 38 30.76 28.91 29.53
C ARG A 38 31.38 29.36 30.84
N LYS A 39 31.45 30.67 31.11
CA LYS A 39 31.95 31.21 32.38
C LYS A 39 30.97 31.00 33.54
N ASP A 40 29.69 30.81 33.25
CA ASP A 40 28.67 30.53 34.27
C ASP A 40 28.62 29.02 34.56
N LYS A 41 28.74 28.65 35.84
CA LYS A 41 28.73 27.24 36.30
C LYS A 41 27.44 26.51 35.92
N ARG A 42 26.30 27.21 35.88
CA ARG A 42 24.97 26.64 35.58
C ARG A 42 24.82 26.22 34.11
N TYR A 43 25.65 26.74 33.22
CA TYR A 43 25.53 26.50 31.78
C TYR A 43 25.67 25.02 31.42
N VAL A 44 26.60 24.31 32.06
CA VAL A 44 26.87 22.89 31.78
C VAL A 44 25.64 22.02 32.09
N GLN A 45 25.05 22.23 33.27
CA GLN A 45 23.86 21.51 33.72
C GLN A 45 22.67 21.75 32.77
N ILE A 46 22.33 23.01 32.49
CA ILE A 46 21.18 23.33 31.63
C ILE A 46 21.40 22.87 30.19
N LYS A 47 22.65 22.92 29.69
CA LYS A 47 22.97 22.38 28.37
C LYS A 47 22.67 20.89 28.30
N GLN A 48 23.01 20.14 29.34
CA GLN A 48 22.74 18.70 29.42
C GLN A 48 21.24 18.41 29.53
N GLU A 49 20.51 19.16 30.36
CA GLU A 49 19.05 19.05 30.47
C GLU A 49 18.34 19.31 29.13
N ARG A 50 18.76 20.36 28.41
CA ARG A 50 18.24 20.66 27.06
C ARG A 50 18.54 19.55 26.06
N LYS A 51 19.73 18.94 26.13
CA LYS A 51 20.10 17.80 25.29
C LYS A 51 19.17 16.62 25.53
N LEU A 52 18.94 16.25 26.80
CA LEU A 52 18.03 15.16 27.17
C LEU A 52 16.58 15.44 26.76
N LYS A 53 16.10 16.67 26.97
CA LYS A 53 14.75 17.09 26.55
C LYS A 53 14.58 17.00 25.03
N ASN A 54 15.57 17.45 24.27
CA ASN A 54 15.54 17.38 22.81
C ASN A 54 15.61 15.93 22.30
N GLN A 55 16.41 15.07 22.96
CA GLN A 55 16.46 13.64 22.63
C GLN A 55 15.10 12.98 22.84
N LYS A 56 14.42 13.23 23.98
CA LYS A 56 13.07 12.72 24.23
C LYS A 56 12.06 13.20 23.17
N LYS A 57 12.09 14.50 22.84
CA LYS A 57 11.24 15.06 21.77
C LYS A 57 11.50 14.42 20.42
N HIS A 58 12.77 14.19 20.07
CA HIS A 58 13.14 13.56 18.81
C HIS A 58 12.63 12.12 18.75
N ILE A 59 12.79 11.34 19.81
CA ILE A 59 12.28 9.97 19.89
C ILE A 59 10.75 9.96 19.66
N GLU A 60 10.02 10.86 20.33
CA GLU A 60 8.56 10.94 20.19
C GLU A 60 8.14 11.33 18.77
N ALA A 61 8.79 12.34 18.18
CA ALA A 61 8.54 12.76 16.81
C ALA A 61 8.81 11.63 15.81
N THR A 62 9.88 10.86 16.00
CA THR A 62 10.20 9.70 15.16
C THR A 62 9.15 8.60 15.29
N LYS A 63 8.67 8.32 16.51
CA LYS A 63 7.59 7.34 16.72
C LYS A 63 6.32 7.73 15.98
N GLU A 64 5.88 8.99 16.11
CA GLU A 64 4.69 9.49 15.43
C GLU A 64 4.87 9.50 13.90
N HIS A 65 6.05 9.85 13.39
CA HIS A 65 6.34 9.77 11.96
C HIS A 65 6.25 8.33 11.43
N ILE A 66 6.83 7.36 12.14
CA ILE A 66 6.76 5.95 11.74
C ILE A 66 5.31 5.44 11.79
N LYS A 67 4.57 5.77 12.84
CA LYS A 67 3.17 5.36 13.02
C LYS A 67 2.27 5.92 11.91
N THR A 68 2.40 7.20 11.59
CA THR A 68 1.64 7.84 10.50
C THR A 68 1.98 7.21 9.15
N LYS A 69 3.27 6.97 8.85
CA LYS A 69 3.69 6.29 7.62
C LYS A 69 3.11 4.87 7.51
N ARG A 70 3.13 4.10 8.59
CA ARG A 70 2.52 2.75 8.64
C ARG A 70 1.01 2.78 8.40
N LYS A 71 0.30 3.73 9.02
CA LYS A 71 -1.15 3.89 8.84
C LYS A 71 -1.52 4.23 7.40
N ILE A 72 -0.76 5.12 6.74
CA ILE A 72 -0.95 5.45 5.33
C ILE A 72 -0.72 4.23 4.44
N ALA A 73 0.33 3.45 4.70
CA ALA A 73 0.61 2.23 3.94
C ALA A 73 -0.49 1.17 4.12
N GLN A 74 -0.96 0.95 5.34
CA GLN A 74 -2.09 0.03 5.61
C GLN A 74 -3.36 0.47 4.89
N PHE A 75 -3.67 1.77 4.91
CA PHE A 75 -4.86 2.29 4.23
C PHE A 75 -4.79 2.06 2.71
N LYS A 76 -3.62 2.31 2.09
CA LYS A 76 -3.41 2.02 0.67
C LYS A 76 -3.55 0.54 0.36
N ASN A 77 -2.85 -0.31 1.12
CA ASN A 77 -2.92 -1.76 0.93
C ASN A 77 -4.34 -2.32 1.10
N ASN A 78 -5.12 -1.79 2.05
CA ASN A 78 -6.52 -2.22 2.23
C ASN A 78 -7.41 -1.80 1.05
N ALA A 79 -7.18 -0.61 0.47
CA ALA A 79 -7.89 -0.18 -0.73
C ALA A 79 -7.52 -1.06 -1.93
N ASP A 80 -6.22 -1.35 -2.09
CA ASP A 80 -5.70 -2.22 -3.15
C ASP A 80 -6.24 -3.66 -2.99
N ASP A 81 -6.28 -4.19 -1.76
CA ASP A 81 -6.83 -5.52 -1.45
C ASP A 81 -8.33 -5.60 -1.74
N LEU A 82 -9.09 -4.53 -1.44
CA LEU A 82 -10.51 -4.48 -1.78
C LEU A 82 -10.73 -4.50 -3.30
N ILE A 83 -9.92 -3.76 -4.06
CA ILE A 83 -9.96 -3.76 -5.53
C ILE A 83 -9.62 -5.15 -6.06
N LEU A 84 -8.53 -5.75 -5.56
CA LEU A 84 -8.09 -7.09 -5.97
C LEU A 84 -9.16 -8.15 -5.67
N ARG A 85 -9.78 -8.09 -4.49
CA ARG A 85 -10.87 -8.99 -4.10
C ARG A 85 -12.09 -8.83 -5.00
N ASN A 86 -12.45 -7.59 -5.37
CA ASN A 86 -13.54 -7.35 -6.31
C ASN A 86 -13.24 -7.92 -7.70
N MET A 87 -12.01 -7.73 -8.21
CA MET A 87 -11.57 -8.32 -9.47
C MET A 87 -11.65 -9.86 -9.43
N HIS A 88 -11.18 -10.49 -8.36
CA HIS A 88 -11.28 -11.94 -8.19
C HIS A 88 -12.73 -12.43 -8.11
N ASN A 89 -13.60 -11.71 -7.42
CA ASN A 89 -15.02 -12.04 -7.34
C ASN A 89 -15.68 -11.94 -8.73
N GLN A 90 -15.38 -10.89 -9.50
CA GLN A 90 -15.89 -10.73 -10.86
C GLN A 90 -15.39 -11.87 -11.78
N ALA A 91 -14.09 -12.13 -11.80
CA ALA A 91 -13.51 -13.22 -12.59
C ALA A 91 -14.13 -14.58 -12.21
N SER A 92 -14.30 -14.83 -10.90
CA SER A 92 -14.97 -16.03 -10.42
C SER A 92 -16.41 -16.09 -10.91
N MET A 93 -17.19 -15.01 -10.87
CA MET A 93 -18.56 -15.01 -11.40
C MET A 93 -18.61 -15.23 -12.91
N GLU A 94 -17.67 -14.70 -13.67
CA GLU A 94 -17.60 -14.87 -15.12
C GLU A 94 -17.22 -16.30 -15.51
N LEU A 95 -16.26 -16.90 -14.81
CA LEU A 95 -15.75 -18.25 -15.06
C LEU A 95 -16.59 -19.35 -14.42
N SER A 96 -17.24 -19.08 -13.28
CA SER A 96 -18.02 -20.05 -12.50
C SER A 96 -19.45 -20.23 -13.02
N LYS A 97 -19.86 -19.54 -14.08
CA LYS A 97 -21.16 -19.85 -14.71
C LYS A 97 -21.08 -21.27 -15.28
N GLY A 98 -21.68 -22.22 -14.56
CA GLY A 98 -21.91 -23.58 -15.03
C GLY A 98 -22.78 -23.55 -16.27
N LYS A 99 -22.17 -23.44 -17.45
CA LYS A 99 -22.87 -23.62 -18.70
C LYS A 99 -23.01 -25.13 -18.91
N ARG A 100 -24.24 -25.59 -19.11
CA ARG A 100 -24.47 -26.94 -19.63
C ARG A 100 -23.80 -27.02 -21.01
N LEU A 101 -22.93 -28.01 -21.20
CA LEU A 101 -22.31 -28.27 -22.48
C LEU A 101 -23.43 -28.54 -23.50
N SER A 102 -23.53 -27.72 -24.54
CA SER A 102 -24.52 -27.94 -25.58
C SER A 102 -24.12 -29.14 -26.44
N ASN A 103 -25.10 -29.84 -27.02
CA ASN A 103 -24.82 -30.97 -27.90
C ASN A 103 -23.89 -30.56 -29.06
N MET A 104 -24.07 -29.35 -29.61
CA MET A 104 -23.19 -28.82 -30.66
C MET A 104 -21.77 -28.56 -30.15
N ALA A 105 -21.60 -28.02 -28.95
CA ALA A 105 -20.28 -27.84 -28.35
C ALA A 105 -19.59 -29.20 -28.10
N TYR A 106 -20.33 -30.20 -27.61
CA TYR A 106 -19.84 -31.57 -27.47
C TYR A 106 -19.35 -32.14 -28.81
N ARG A 107 -20.14 -32.00 -29.88
CA ARG A 107 -19.76 -32.44 -31.22
C ARG A 107 -18.56 -31.67 -31.77
N ASN A 108 -18.44 -30.38 -31.50
CA ASN A 108 -17.31 -29.57 -31.96
C ASN A 108 -16.00 -29.99 -31.27
N TRP A 109 -16.07 -30.34 -29.98
CA TRP A 109 -14.92 -30.90 -29.26
C TRP A 109 -14.59 -32.33 -29.71
N ASN A 110 -15.59 -33.12 -30.07
CA ASN A 110 -15.46 -34.52 -30.49
C ASN A 110 -15.73 -34.70 -31.99
N LYS A 111 -15.12 -33.86 -32.84
CA LYS A 111 -15.45 -33.79 -34.27
C LYS A 111 -15.29 -35.13 -35.00
N SER A 112 -14.29 -35.93 -34.63
CA SER A 112 -14.01 -37.23 -35.24
C SER A 112 -15.06 -38.31 -34.94
N ALA A 113 -15.80 -38.17 -33.83
CA ALA A 113 -16.79 -39.15 -33.39
C ALA A 113 -18.14 -39.01 -34.10
N TYR A 114 -18.33 -37.97 -34.91
CA TYR A 114 -19.57 -37.68 -35.61
C TYR A 114 -19.36 -37.57 -37.11
N SER A 115 -20.30 -38.13 -37.87
CA SER A 115 -20.40 -37.98 -39.32
C SER A 115 -21.55 -37.03 -39.66
N TYR A 116 -21.43 -36.25 -40.74
CA TYR A 116 -22.53 -35.42 -41.21
C TYR A 116 -23.42 -36.20 -42.19
N ASN A 117 -24.73 -36.18 -41.96
CA ASN A 117 -25.72 -36.75 -42.85
C ASN A 117 -26.42 -35.61 -43.62
N GLU A 118 -26.04 -35.42 -44.88
CA GLU A 118 -26.56 -34.35 -45.74
C GLU A 118 -28.07 -34.45 -45.95
N LYS A 119 -28.58 -35.67 -46.20
CA LYS A 119 -30.02 -35.92 -46.47
C LYS A 119 -30.90 -35.51 -45.28
N LYS A 120 -30.42 -35.77 -44.06
CA LYS A 120 -31.14 -35.49 -42.82
C LYS A 120 -30.71 -34.17 -42.15
N ARG A 121 -29.74 -33.47 -42.74
CA ARG A 121 -29.16 -32.21 -42.25
C ARG A 121 -28.79 -32.26 -40.76
N ARG A 122 -28.09 -33.32 -40.35
CA ARG A 122 -27.74 -33.57 -38.94
C ARG A 122 -26.41 -34.30 -38.79
N PHE A 123 -25.78 -34.15 -37.64
CA PHE A 123 -24.65 -34.99 -37.24
C PHE A 123 -25.17 -36.27 -36.59
N GLU A 124 -24.55 -37.40 -36.91
CA GLU A 124 -24.85 -38.72 -36.36
C GLU A 124 -23.58 -39.28 -35.72
N PHE A 125 -23.69 -39.79 -34.50
CA PHE A 125 -22.57 -40.43 -33.79
C PHE A 125 -22.21 -41.75 -34.48
N LYS A 126 -20.92 -42.03 -34.60
CA LYS A 126 -20.42 -43.27 -35.20
C LYS A 126 -20.51 -44.45 -34.23
N GLU A 127 -21.72 -44.91 -33.94
CA GLU A 127 -21.96 -46.02 -33.00
C GLU A 127 -21.28 -47.33 -33.44
N ASP A 128 -21.05 -47.52 -34.74
CA ASP A 128 -20.39 -48.72 -35.28
C ASP A 128 -18.87 -48.75 -35.02
N GLU A 129 -18.25 -47.58 -34.86
CA GLU A 129 -16.80 -47.43 -34.62
C GLU A 129 -16.47 -47.16 -33.14
N LEU A 130 -17.41 -46.57 -32.39
CA LEU A 130 -17.19 -46.06 -31.04
C LEU A 130 -18.35 -46.43 -30.10
N GLY A 131 -18.03 -46.84 -28.87
CA GLY A 131 -19.03 -47.04 -27.82
C GLY A 131 -19.60 -45.71 -27.31
N ARG A 132 -20.93 -45.62 -27.17
CA ARG A 132 -21.66 -44.42 -26.73
C ARG A 132 -22.27 -44.62 -25.34
N SER A 133 -22.04 -43.69 -24.41
CA SER A 133 -22.79 -43.64 -23.14
C SER A 133 -24.14 -42.92 -23.30
N TYR A 134 -25.05 -43.09 -22.34
CA TYR A 134 -26.41 -42.54 -22.45
C TYR A 134 -26.43 -41.00 -22.61
N ASP A 135 -25.51 -40.30 -21.93
CA ASP A 135 -25.41 -38.84 -21.92
C ASP A 135 -24.86 -38.25 -23.22
N VAL A 136 -24.29 -39.07 -24.11
CA VAL A 136 -23.71 -38.59 -25.37
C VAL A 136 -24.80 -38.45 -26.44
N PRO A 137 -24.92 -37.30 -27.13
CA PRO A 137 -25.92 -37.11 -28.16
C PRO A 137 -25.80 -38.10 -29.31
N LYS A 138 -26.84 -38.89 -29.57
CA LYS A 138 -26.86 -39.82 -30.71
C LYS A 138 -26.91 -39.10 -32.06
N TYR A 139 -27.68 -38.01 -32.12
CA TYR A 139 -27.79 -37.15 -33.30
C TYR A 139 -27.99 -35.69 -32.90
N ILE A 140 -27.52 -34.78 -33.73
CA ILE A 140 -27.59 -33.33 -33.50
C ILE A 140 -28.07 -32.67 -34.79
N LYS A 141 -29.30 -32.13 -34.76
CA LYS A 141 -29.85 -31.40 -35.91
C LYS A 141 -29.13 -30.06 -36.06
N VAL A 142 -28.84 -29.69 -37.30
CA VAL A 142 -28.29 -28.38 -37.64
C VAL A 142 -29.42 -27.58 -38.26
N GLU A 143 -29.93 -26.58 -37.54
CA GLU A 143 -30.78 -25.56 -38.15
C GLU A 143 -29.88 -24.68 -39.01
N VAL A 144 -30.09 -24.73 -40.32
CA VAL A 144 -29.45 -23.79 -41.24
C VAL A 144 -30.38 -22.60 -41.31
N LEU A 145 -29.95 -21.49 -40.74
CA LEU A 145 -30.56 -20.18 -40.94
C LEU A 145 -30.39 -19.75 -42.40
#